data_AF-A0A392P5Y1-F1
#
_entry.id   AF-A0A392P5Y1-F1
#
_cell.length_a   1.000
_cell.length_b   1.000
_cell.length_c   1.000
_cell.angle_alpha   90.00
_cell.angle_beta   90.00
_cell.angle_gamma   90.00
#
_symmetry.space_group_name_H-M   'P 1'
#
loop_
_entity.id
_entity.type
_entity.pdbx_description
1 polymer ?
#
loop_
_entity_poly.entity_id
_entity_poly.type
_entity_poly.pdbx_seq_one_letter_code
_entity_poly.pdbx_strand_id
1 'polypeptide(L)'
;KPWVRSLHITEKLGSDAREVLATARQHVKKTAAHLPQQQACIDVIEHGIIHGGYSGVLREAEVFKKLVLSETAKGLIHVFFAQRTISKIPGVTDIGLKARNVRKAAVIGGGLMGSGIATALILGNIRVILKEVNSEYLQKGLKTIEGDISSHH
;
A
#
# COMPACT_ATOMS: atom_id res chain seq x y z
N LYS A 1 4.18 -10.06 -32.54
CA LYS A 1 4.37 -9.60 -31.14
C LYS A 1 3.98 -8.11 -31.05
N PRO A 2 2.72 -7.78 -30.71
CA PRO A 2 2.21 -6.40 -30.77
C PRO A 2 2.97 -5.39 -29.89
N TRP A 3 3.60 -5.84 -28.81
CA TRP A 3 4.41 -5.00 -27.91
C TRP A 3 5.73 -4.48 -28.50
N VAL A 4 6.23 -5.08 -29.59
CA VAL A 4 7.45 -4.56 -30.26
C VAL A 4 7.12 -3.30 -31.05
N ARG A 5 5.91 -3.20 -31.63
CA ARG A 5 5.46 -2.01 -32.37
C ARG A 5 5.33 -0.79 -31.45
N SER A 6 4.80 -0.95 -30.24
CA SER A 6 4.64 0.14 -29.27
C SER A 6 5.96 0.75 -28.80
N LEU A 7 7.06 -0.02 -28.78
CA LEU A 7 8.39 0.48 -28.40
C LEU A 7 8.98 1.46 -29.42
N HIS A 8 8.49 1.43 -30.66
CA HIS A 8 8.95 2.28 -31.76
C HIS A 8 7.99 3.46 -32.04
N ILE A 9 6.89 3.58 -31.30
CA ILE A 9 5.99 4.74 -31.43
C ILE A 9 6.66 5.93 -30.73
N THR A 10 6.95 6.97 -31.50
CA THR A 10 7.57 8.22 -31.06
C THR A 10 6.68 9.42 -31.36
N GLU A 11 5.36 9.25 -31.30
CA GLU A 11 4.43 10.37 -31.47
C GLU A 11 4.70 11.44 -30.39
N LYS A 12 4.74 12.71 -30.81
CA LYS A 12 5.05 13.83 -29.91
C LYS A 12 3.95 13.95 -28.86
N LEU A 13 4.39 14.10 -27.61
CA LEU A 13 3.54 14.33 -26.45
C LEU A 13 2.58 15.52 -26.60
N GLY A 14 1.35 15.33 -26.13
CA GLY A 14 0.47 16.43 -25.73
C GLY A 14 0.91 17.06 -24.40
N SER A 15 0.40 18.26 -24.11
CA SER A 15 0.60 18.98 -22.83
C SER A 15 0.31 18.12 -21.59
N ASP A 16 -0.69 17.26 -21.70
CA ASP A 16 -1.30 16.53 -20.58
C ASP A 16 -0.32 15.56 -19.90
N ALA A 17 0.56 14.93 -20.68
CA ALA A 17 1.53 13.98 -20.14
C ALA A 17 2.60 14.65 -19.25
N ARG A 18 2.97 15.89 -19.57
CA ARG A 18 3.93 16.66 -18.74
C ARG A 18 3.31 17.07 -17.41
N GLU A 19 2.04 17.45 -17.42
CA GLU A 19 1.31 17.82 -16.20
C GLU A 19 1.12 16.63 -15.26
N VAL A 20 0.83 15.45 -15.81
CA VAL A 20 0.73 14.20 -15.03
C VAL A 20 2.07 13.86 -14.37
N LEU A 21 3.19 13.92 -15.11
CA LEU A 21 4.53 13.67 -14.56
C LEU A 21 4.90 14.70 -13.49
N ALA A 22 4.59 15.98 -13.69
CA ALA A 22 4.84 17.03 -12.70
C ALA A 22 4.07 16.77 -11.39
N THR A 23 2.79 16.39 -11.50
CA THR A 23 1.95 16.02 -10.36
C THR A 23 2.51 14.80 -9.63
N ALA A 24 2.92 13.76 -10.37
CA ALA A 24 3.52 12.57 -9.80
C ALA A 24 4.83 12.88 -9.03
N ARG A 25 5.69 13.74 -9.59
CA ARG A 25 6.93 14.20 -8.91
C ARG A 25 6.62 14.95 -7.62
N GLN A 26 5.63 15.85 -7.63
CA GLN A 26 5.22 16.56 -6.42
C GLN A 26 4.67 15.61 -5.35
N HIS A 27 3.92 14.59 -5.75
CA HIS A 27 3.43 13.58 -4.82
C HIS A 27 4.58 12.80 -4.18
N VAL A 28 5.50 12.25 -4.98
CA VAL A 28 6.67 11.49 -4.47
C VAL A 28 7.54 12.34 -3.54
N LYS A 29 7.74 13.63 -3.84
CA LYS A 29 8.46 14.54 -2.94
C LYS A 29 7.78 14.70 -1.57
N LYS A 30 6.46 14.56 -1.48
CA LYS A 30 5.73 14.67 -0.21
C LYS A 30 5.68 13.35 0.56
N THR A 31 5.44 12.24 -0.11
CA THR A 31 5.22 10.94 0.55
C THR A 31 6.50 10.13 0.75
N ALA A 32 7.53 10.34 -0.05
CA ALA A 32 8.66 9.42 -0.14
C ALA A 32 9.97 10.10 -0.57
N ALA A 33 10.21 11.32 -0.09
CA ALA A 33 11.40 12.10 -0.43
C ALA A 33 12.74 11.35 -0.20
N HIS A 34 12.76 10.41 0.75
CA HIS A 34 13.95 9.62 1.12
C HIS A 34 14.08 8.31 0.32
N LEU A 35 13.15 7.98 -0.57
CA LEU A 35 13.13 6.74 -1.33
C LEU A 35 13.56 6.98 -2.79
N PRO A 36 14.81 6.66 -3.16
CA PRO A 36 15.33 6.98 -4.49
C PRO A 36 14.59 6.23 -5.60
N GLN A 37 14.04 5.05 -5.32
CA GLN A 37 13.35 4.24 -6.32
C GLN A 37 12.09 4.91 -6.88
N GLN A 38 11.34 5.66 -6.07
CA GLN A 38 10.09 6.26 -6.55
C GLN A 38 10.35 7.39 -7.54
N GLN A 39 11.38 8.20 -7.27
CA GLN A 39 11.80 9.26 -8.19
C GLN A 39 12.40 8.69 -9.47
N ALA A 40 13.23 7.64 -9.33
CA ALA A 40 13.86 6.96 -10.46
C ALA A 40 12.84 6.31 -11.40
N CYS A 41 11.73 5.76 -10.88
CA CYS A 41 10.64 5.24 -11.73
C CYS A 41 10.05 6.34 -12.62
N ILE A 42 9.80 7.54 -12.07
CA ILE A 42 9.26 8.66 -12.84
C ILE A 42 10.29 9.11 -13.90
N ASP A 43 11.57 9.16 -13.55
CA ASP A 43 12.64 9.54 -14.49
C ASP A 43 12.75 8.58 -15.69
N VAL A 44 12.62 7.26 -15.44
CA VAL A 44 12.63 6.23 -16.49
C VAL A 44 11.40 6.36 -17.39
N ILE A 45 10.22 6.57 -16.81
CA ILE A 45 8.98 6.76 -17.56
C ILE A 45 9.10 8.00 -18.45
N GLU A 46 9.54 9.14 -17.90
CA GLU A 46 9.75 10.37 -18.65
C GLU A 46 10.78 10.16 -19.78
N HIS A 47 11.87 9.43 -19.50
CA HIS A 47 12.86 9.12 -20.52
C HIS A 47 12.29 8.29 -21.67
N GLY A 48 11.48 7.27 -21.38
CA GLY A 48 10.82 6.43 -22.38
C GLY A 48 9.77 7.20 -23.20
N ILE A 49 9.13 8.20 -22.59
CA ILE A 49 8.19 9.06 -23.28
C ILE A 49 8.93 10.04 -24.22
N ILE A 50 10.03 10.66 -23.77
CA ILE A 50 10.76 11.67 -24.56
C ILE A 50 11.59 11.02 -25.69
N HIS A 51 12.28 9.91 -25.41
CA HIS A 51 13.27 9.30 -26.30
C HIS A 51 12.77 8.03 -26.99
N GLY A 52 11.49 7.70 -26.84
CA GLY A 52 10.85 6.50 -27.37
C GLY A 52 10.97 5.28 -26.45
N GLY A 53 10.02 4.35 -26.60
CA GLY A 53 9.87 3.20 -25.70
C GLY A 53 11.10 2.30 -25.63
N TYR A 54 11.80 2.08 -26.75
CA TYR A 54 13.04 1.28 -26.76
C TYR A 54 14.14 1.90 -25.89
N SER A 55 14.36 3.22 -26.02
CA SER A 55 15.31 3.96 -25.18
C SER A 55 14.89 3.96 -23.71
N GLY A 56 13.58 3.99 -23.45
CA GLY A 56 12.99 3.83 -22.11
C GLY A 56 13.36 2.50 -21.46
N VAL A 57 13.18 1.37 -22.16
CA VAL A 57 13.50 0.04 -21.64
C VAL A 57 15.00 -0.12 -21.37
N LEU A 58 15.86 0.42 -22.24
CA LEU A 58 17.31 0.41 -21.98
C LEU A 58 17.66 1.20 -20.71
N ARG A 59 17.03 2.38 -20.54
CA ARG A 59 17.21 3.20 -19.35
C ARG A 59 16.67 2.54 -18.10
N GLU A 60 15.51 1.88 -18.20
CA GLU A 60 14.92 1.08 -17.12
C GLU A 60 15.88 0.01 -16.64
N ALA A 61 16.47 -0.77 -17.56
CA ALA A 61 17.40 -1.83 -17.22
C ALA A 61 18.66 -1.29 -16.51
N GLU A 62 19.19 -0.14 -16.94
CA GLU A 62 20.34 0.50 -16.30
C GLU A 62 20.00 0.96 -14.87
N VAL A 63 18.88 1.67 -14.71
CA VAL A 63 18.44 2.21 -13.43
C VAL A 63 18.07 1.08 -12.46
N PHE A 64 17.38 0.04 -12.94
CA PHE A 64 17.03 -1.14 -12.16
C PHE A 64 18.26 -1.83 -11.57
N LYS A 65 19.31 -2.05 -12.37
CA LYS A 65 20.56 -2.65 -11.90
C LYS A 65 21.22 -1.86 -10.76
N LYS A 66 21.10 -0.53 -10.78
CA LYS A 66 21.61 0.33 -9.70
C LYS A 66 20.72 0.24 -8.45
N LEU A 67 19.40 0.31 -8.63
CA LEU A 67 18.45 0.30 -7.51
C LEU A 67 18.39 -1.03 -6.78
N VAL A 68 18.45 -2.16 -7.49
CA VAL A 68 18.35 -3.49 -6.87
C VAL A 68 19.51 -3.78 -5.90
N LEU A 69 20.67 -3.15 -6.13
CA LEU A 69 21.85 -3.26 -5.28
C LEU A 69 21.88 -2.24 -4.12
N SER A 70 20.93 -1.30 -4.10
CA SER A 70 20.85 -0.26 -3.06
C SER A 70 20.49 -0.81 -1.69
N GLU A 71 20.95 -0.12 -0.64
CA GLU A 71 20.56 -0.44 0.75
C GLU A 71 19.05 -0.30 0.97
N THR A 72 18.40 0.64 0.29
CA THR A 72 16.94 0.80 0.33
C THR A 72 16.21 -0.42 -0.23
N ALA A 73 16.71 -1.04 -1.30
CA ALA A 73 16.13 -2.26 -1.83
C ALA A 73 16.32 -3.44 -0.87
N LYS A 74 17.52 -3.61 -0.31
CA LYS A 74 17.79 -4.63 0.71
C LYS A 74 16.89 -4.49 1.92
N GLY A 75 16.71 -3.27 2.42
CA GLY A 75 15.84 -2.96 3.56
C GLY A 75 14.38 -3.31 3.29
N LEU A 76 13.84 -2.92 2.13
CA LEU A 76 12.46 -3.24 1.75
C LEU A 76 12.24 -4.74 1.54
N ILE A 77 13.20 -5.43 0.92
CA ILE A 77 13.17 -6.90 0.78
C ILE A 77 13.19 -7.56 2.17
N HIS A 78 14.03 -7.08 3.08
CA HIS A 78 14.07 -7.58 4.45
C HIS A 78 12.72 -7.39 5.17
N VAL A 79 12.11 -6.19 5.09
CA VAL A 79 10.78 -5.92 5.67
C VAL A 79 9.73 -6.88 5.10
N PHE A 80 9.75 -7.13 3.79
CA PHE A 80 8.83 -8.07 3.13
C PHE A 80 8.96 -9.50 3.67
N PHE A 81 10.19 -9.99 3.86
CA PHE A 81 10.42 -11.32 4.44
C PHE A 81 10.13 -11.36 5.95
N ALA A 82 10.44 -10.29 6.68
CA ALA A 82 10.11 -10.18 8.10
C ALA A 82 8.59 -10.25 8.31
N GLN A 83 7.80 -9.49 7.54
CA GLN A 83 6.34 -9.53 7.60
C GLN A 83 5.76 -10.92 7.36
N ARG A 84 6.33 -11.70 6.43
CA ARG A 84 5.92 -13.10 6.20
C ARG A 84 6.30 -14.04 7.33
N THR A 85 7.41 -13.76 8.00
CA THR A 85 7.91 -14.59 9.09
C THR A 85 7.10 -14.39 10.37
N ILE A 86 6.49 -13.21 10.58
CA ILE A 86 5.65 -12.93 11.76
C ILE A 86 4.53 -13.97 11.96
N SER A 87 3.97 -14.50 10.87
CA SER A 87 2.92 -15.54 10.95
C SER A 87 3.44 -16.93 11.33
N LYS A 88 4.76 -17.15 11.36
CA LYS A 88 5.40 -18.42 11.69
C LYS A 88 6.00 -18.33 13.09
N ILE A 89 5.24 -18.78 14.07
CA ILE A 89 5.66 -18.79 15.47
C ILE A 89 6.08 -20.23 15.82
N PRO A 90 7.39 -20.48 16.08
CA PRO A 90 7.87 -21.79 16.53
C PRO A 90 7.20 -22.22 17.84
N GLY A 91 6.85 -23.50 17.96
CA GLY A 91 6.08 -24.07 19.07
C GLY A 91 4.57 -23.83 19.04
N VAL A 92 4.03 -23.11 18.04
CA VAL A 92 2.59 -22.77 17.95
C VAL A 92 2.01 -23.12 16.59
N THR A 93 2.65 -22.68 15.52
CA THR A 93 2.10 -22.80 14.15
C THR A 93 2.56 -24.08 13.43
N ASP A 94 3.64 -24.65 13.91
CA ASP A 94 4.38 -25.84 13.48
C ASP A 94 3.78 -27.15 14.03
N ILE A 95 3.02 -27.08 15.11
CA ILE A 95 2.33 -28.23 15.74
C ILE A 95 0.98 -28.58 15.07
N GLY A 96 0.65 -27.96 13.93
CA GLY A 96 -0.53 -28.31 13.13
C GLY A 96 -1.88 -27.85 13.71
N LEU A 97 -1.87 -26.85 14.60
CA LEU A 97 -3.10 -26.28 15.17
C LEU A 97 -3.96 -25.64 14.08
N LYS A 98 -5.25 -25.97 14.08
CA LYS A 98 -6.25 -25.30 13.25
C LYS A 98 -6.88 -24.15 14.02
N ALA A 99 -6.77 -22.94 13.48
CA ALA A 99 -7.44 -21.77 14.04
C ALA A 99 -8.96 -21.98 14.08
N ARG A 100 -9.59 -21.59 15.20
CA ARG A 100 -11.05 -21.64 15.31
C ARG A 100 -11.66 -20.52 14.47
N ASN A 101 -12.78 -20.82 13.81
CA ASN A 101 -13.51 -19.80 13.07
C ASN A 101 -14.25 -18.87 14.05
N VAL A 102 -13.79 -17.62 14.15
CA VAL A 102 -14.42 -16.59 14.97
C VAL A 102 -15.37 -15.77 14.09
N ARG A 103 -16.68 -15.91 14.34
CA ARG A 103 -17.73 -15.18 13.60
C ARG A 103 -18.32 -13.99 14.37
N LYS A 104 -18.07 -13.95 15.67
CA LYS A 104 -18.60 -12.94 16.60
C LYS A 104 -17.51 -12.56 17.59
N ALA A 105 -17.34 -11.27 17.84
CA ALA A 105 -16.42 -10.73 18.82
C ALA A 105 -17.11 -9.64 19.65
N ALA A 106 -16.71 -9.48 20.91
CA ALA A 106 -17.17 -8.39 21.75
C ALA A 106 -16.01 -7.43 22.03
N VAL A 107 -16.26 -6.13 21.88
CA VAL A 107 -15.31 -5.07 22.21
C VAL A 107 -15.84 -4.34 23.44
N ILE A 108 -15.02 -4.29 24.49
CA ILE A 108 -15.37 -3.65 25.76
C ILE A 108 -14.65 -2.29 25.79
N GLY A 109 -15.42 -1.22 25.73
CA GLY A 109 -14.95 0.16 25.59
C GLY A 109 -15.20 0.72 24.20
N GLY A 110 -15.91 1.84 24.12
CA GLY A 110 -16.26 2.59 22.90
C GLY A 110 -15.43 3.86 22.69
N GLY A 111 -14.30 4.00 23.39
CA GLY A 111 -13.32 5.07 23.14
C GLY A 111 -12.54 4.87 21.83
N LEU A 112 -11.58 5.76 21.56
CA LEU A 112 -10.82 5.83 20.30
C LEU A 112 -10.24 4.50 19.81
N MET A 113 -9.60 3.74 20.72
CA MET A 113 -9.03 2.43 20.37
C MET A 113 -10.11 1.35 20.17
N GLY A 114 -11.17 1.40 20.97
CA GLY A 114 -12.28 0.44 20.91
C GLY A 114 -13.08 0.57 19.62
N SER A 115 -13.36 1.81 19.19
CA SER A 115 -13.98 2.07 17.89
C SER A 115 -13.11 1.58 16.74
N GLY A 116 -11.80 1.83 16.76
CA GLY A 116 -10.89 1.34 15.71
C GLY A 116 -10.82 -0.19 15.63
N ILE A 117 -10.77 -0.89 16.76
CA ILE A 117 -10.80 -2.36 16.80
C ILE A 117 -12.15 -2.88 16.27
N ALA A 118 -13.26 -2.26 16.67
CA ALA A 118 -14.58 -2.63 16.20
C ALA A 118 -14.70 -2.45 14.67
N THR A 119 -14.24 -1.31 14.14
CA THR A 119 -14.19 -1.05 12.69
C THR A 119 -13.37 -2.11 11.96
N ALA A 120 -12.16 -2.42 12.41
CA ALA A 120 -11.29 -3.41 11.77
C ALA A 120 -11.93 -4.81 11.74
N LEU A 121 -12.62 -5.21 12.81
CA LEU A 121 -13.35 -6.48 12.87
C LEU A 121 -14.57 -6.50 11.93
N ILE A 122 -15.32 -5.39 11.85
CA ILE A 122 -16.47 -5.27 10.95
C ILE A 122 -16.03 -5.35 9.49
N LEU A 123 -14.97 -4.62 9.10
CA LEU A 123 -14.37 -4.69 7.75
C LEU A 123 -13.86 -6.11 7.44
N GLY A 124 -13.44 -6.86 8.46
CA GLY A 124 -13.09 -8.28 8.37
C GLY A 124 -14.27 -9.25 8.33
N ASN A 125 -15.51 -8.78 8.15
CA ASN A 125 -16.75 -9.57 8.16
C ASN A 125 -17.03 -10.31 9.48
N ILE A 126 -16.54 -9.81 10.61
CA ILE A 126 -16.82 -10.34 11.95
C ILE A 126 -17.93 -9.50 12.59
N ARG A 127 -18.97 -10.15 13.14
CA ARG A 127 -20.02 -9.42 13.88
C ARG A 127 -19.46 -8.92 15.21
N VAL A 128 -19.56 -7.63 15.47
CA VAL A 128 -19.05 -7.01 16.69
C VAL A 128 -20.18 -6.61 17.64
N ILE A 129 -20.00 -6.90 18.92
CA ILE A 129 -20.83 -6.36 20.02
C ILE A 129 -19.99 -5.35 20.78
N LEU A 130 -20.38 -4.07 20.73
CA LEU A 130 -19.70 -3.01 21.48
C LEU A 130 -20.39 -2.81 22.84
N LYS A 131 -19.63 -2.92 23.93
CA LYS A 131 -20.13 -2.69 25.30
C LYS A 131 -19.40 -1.52 25.92
N GLU A 132 -20.15 -0.52 26.36
CA GLU A 132 -19.64 0.65 27.08
C GLU A 132 -20.54 0.94 28.29
N VAL A 133 -19.95 1.50 29.35
CA VAL A 133 -20.66 1.82 30.60
C VAL A 133 -21.45 3.11 30.48
N ASN A 134 -20.90 4.11 29.80
CA ASN A 134 -21.51 5.43 29.65
C ASN A 134 -22.13 5.59 28.25
N SER A 135 -23.41 5.94 28.23
CA SER A 135 -24.21 6.11 27.01
C SER A 135 -23.65 7.16 26.04
N GLU A 136 -23.08 8.26 26.55
CA GLU A 136 -22.49 9.29 25.69
C GLU A 136 -21.26 8.78 24.94
N TYR A 137 -20.39 8.02 25.62
CA TYR A 137 -19.22 7.42 25.00
C TYR A 137 -19.61 6.31 24.02
N LEU A 138 -20.67 5.56 24.32
CA LEU A 138 -21.22 4.58 23.39
C LEU A 138 -21.65 5.25 22.08
N GLN A 139 -22.43 6.33 22.15
CA GLN A 139 -22.91 7.05 20.97
C GLN A 139 -21.76 7.68 20.18
N LYS A 140 -20.75 8.23 20.85
CA LYS A 140 -19.53 8.75 20.19
C LYS A 140 -18.76 7.64 19.46
N GLY A 141 -18.60 6.49 20.12
CA GLY A 141 -17.95 5.31 19.52
C GLY A 141 -18.71 4.83 18.28
N LEU A 142 -20.04 4.71 18.37
CA LEU A 142 -20.88 4.31 17.24
C LEU A 142 -20.76 5.27 16.06
N LYS A 143 -20.86 6.59 16.29
CA LYS A 143 -20.67 7.59 15.22
C LYS A 143 -19.30 7.51 14.55
N THR A 144 -18.26 7.24 15.33
CA THR A 144 -16.90 7.07 14.80
C THR A 144 -16.83 5.85 13.89
N ILE A 145 -17.36 4.71 14.36
CA ILE A 145 -17.41 3.47 13.58
C ILE A 145 -18.21 3.65 12.29
N GLU A 146 -19.39 4.29 12.36
CA GLU A 146 -20.23 4.58 11.18
C GLU A 146 -19.50 5.46 10.16
N GLY A 147 -18.80 6.50 10.63
CA GLY A 147 -17.99 7.38 9.79
C GLY A 147 -16.85 6.64 9.11
N ASP A 148 -16.09 5.85 9.87
CA ASP A 148 -14.95 5.09 9.35
C ASP A 148 -15.40 4.07 8.29
N ILE A 149 -16.47 3.32 8.55
CA ILE A 149 -17.03 2.34 7.60
C ILE A 149 -17.49 3.03 6.32
N SER A 150 -18.15 4.18 6.43
CA SER A 150 -18.63 4.94 5.27
C SER A 150 -17.49 5.49 4.42
N SER A 151 -16.33 5.79 5.03
CA SER A 151 -15.14 6.27 4.31
C SER A 151 -14.37 5.18 3.56
N HIS A 152 -14.59 3.92 3.92
CA HIS A 152 -13.94 2.75 3.32
C HIS A 152 -14.75 2.09 2.18
N HIS A 153 -15.95 2.62 1.88
CA HIS A 153 -16.78 2.28 0.72
C HIS A 153 -16.71 3.34 -0.36
#